data_AF-W1WCR8-F1
#
_entry.id   AF-W1WCR8-F1
#
_cell.length_a   1.000
_cell.length_b   1.000
_cell.length_c   1.000
_cell.angle_alpha   90.00
_cell.angle_beta   90.00
_cell.angle_gamma   90.00
#
_symmetry.space_group_name_H-M   'P 1'
#
loop_
_entity.id
_entity.type
_entity.pdbx_description
1 polymer ?
#
loop_
_entity_poly.entity_id
_entity_poly.type
_entity_poly.pdbx_seq_one_letter_code
_entity_poly.pdbx_strand_id
1 'polypeptide(L)'
;HTAVHNEEQLAALEEASLDEPVTVWMKLDTGMHRLGVRPEQAEAFYHRLTQCKYVRQPVNIVSHFARADEPKCGATEKQLAIFNTFCEGKPGQRSIAASGGILLWPQSHFDWVRPGIILYGVSPLEDRSTGADFGCQPVMSLTSSLIAVREHKAGEPVGYGGTWVSERF
;
A
#
# COMPACT_ATOMS: atom_id res chain seq x y z
N HIS A 1 -11.36 3.08 -13.04
CA HIS A 1 -10.17 2.21 -13.00
C HIS A 1 -10.44 1.09 -12.02
N THR A 2 -9.99 -0.14 -12.29
CA THR A 2 -10.10 -1.25 -11.33
C THR A 2 -8.83 -2.10 -11.35
N ALA A 3 -8.48 -2.69 -10.20
CA ALA A 3 -7.41 -3.67 -10.12
C ALA A 3 -7.97 -5.07 -10.43
N VAL A 4 -7.23 -5.85 -11.21
CA VAL A 4 -7.59 -7.24 -11.54
C VAL A 4 -6.45 -8.16 -11.11
N HIS A 5 -6.75 -9.17 -10.30
CA HIS A 5 -5.75 -9.95 -9.58
C HIS A 5 -6.08 -11.43 -9.38
N ASN A 6 -7.23 -11.91 -9.84
CA ASN A 6 -7.63 -13.32 -9.77
C ASN A 6 -8.40 -13.74 -11.03
N GLU A 7 -8.63 -15.05 -11.17
CA GLU A 7 -9.32 -15.64 -12.32
C GLU A 7 -10.78 -15.18 -12.40
N GLU A 8 -11.48 -15.08 -11.28
CA GLU A 8 -12.89 -14.70 -11.24
C GLU A 8 -13.12 -13.29 -11.81
N GLN A 9 -12.23 -12.34 -11.51
CA GLN A 9 -12.30 -10.98 -12.07
C GLN A 9 -11.99 -10.96 -13.56
N LEU A 10 -11.02 -11.77 -14.01
CA LEU A 10 -10.65 -11.87 -15.42
C LEU A 10 -11.77 -12.50 -16.25
N ALA A 11 -12.30 -13.64 -15.82
CA ALA A 11 -13.42 -14.31 -16.46
C ALA A 11 -14.66 -13.39 -16.48
N ALA A 12 -14.96 -12.69 -15.38
CA ALA A 12 -16.04 -11.71 -15.35
C ALA A 12 -15.86 -10.60 -16.39
N LEU A 13 -14.63 -10.14 -16.65
CA LEU A 13 -14.37 -9.16 -17.72
C LEU A 13 -14.53 -9.76 -19.11
N GLU A 14 -14.11 -11.00 -19.33
CA GLU A 14 -14.23 -11.68 -20.63
C GLU A 14 -15.68 -11.98 -21.01
N GLU A 15 -16.50 -12.35 -20.02
CA GLU A 15 -17.91 -12.73 -20.20
C GLU A 15 -18.87 -11.55 -20.11
N ALA A 16 -18.39 -10.37 -19.69
CA ALA A 16 -19.24 -9.19 -19.52
C ALA A 16 -19.95 -8.74 -20.81
N SER A 17 -20.92 -7.86 -20.66
CA SER A 17 -21.43 -7.01 -21.73
C SER A 17 -21.58 -5.60 -21.18
N LEU A 18 -20.52 -4.81 -21.35
CA LEU A 18 -20.44 -3.43 -20.86
C LEU A 18 -20.67 -2.45 -22.00
N ASP A 19 -21.38 -1.35 -21.72
CA ASP A 19 -21.56 -0.25 -22.66
C ASP A 19 -20.23 0.44 -23.00
N GLU A 20 -19.32 0.51 -22.02
CA GLU A 20 -17.98 1.09 -22.20
C GLU A 20 -16.88 0.20 -21.61
N PRO A 21 -15.69 0.14 -22.23
CA PRO A 21 -14.56 -0.60 -21.69
C PRO A 21 -13.99 0.09 -20.44
N VAL A 22 -13.48 -0.71 -19.50
CA VAL A 22 -12.93 -0.24 -18.23
C VAL A 22 -11.40 -0.18 -18.27
N THR A 23 -10.81 0.83 -17.63
CA THR A 23 -9.36 0.89 -17.46
C THR A 23 -8.92 -0.08 -16.35
N VAL A 24 -8.05 -1.04 -16.71
CA VAL A 24 -7.55 -2.07 -15.80
C VAL A 24 -6.12 -1.78 -15.35
N TRP A 25 -5.85 -2.11 -14.09
CA TRP A 25 -4.52 -2.28 -13.52
C TRP A 25 -4.36 -3.75 -13.11
N MET A 26 -3.60 -4.53 -13.89
CA MET A 26 -3.26 -5.90 -13.51
C MET A 26 -2.36 -5.87 -12.28
N LYS A 27 -2.77 -6.56 -11.22
CA LYS A 27 -1.99 -6.65 -9.98
C LYS A 27 -1.03 -7.82 -10.05
N LEU A 28 0.26 -7.54 -9.99
CA LEU A 28 1.33 -8.55 -9.94
C LEU A 28 1.73 -8.80 -8.48
N ASP A 29 1.77 -10.07 -8.06
CA ASP A 29 2.39 -10.46 -6.80
C ASP A 29 3.91 -10.57 -6.99
N THR A 30 4.63 -9.62 -6.41
CA THR A 30 6.10 -9.55 -6.49
C THR A 30 6.78 -10.08 -5.23
N GLY A 31 6.02 -10.59 -4.25
CA GLY A 31 6.57 -11.10 -2.98
C GLY A 31 5.80 -10.70 -1.73
N MET A 32 4.66 -10.01 -1.85
CA MET A 32 3.80 -9.71 -0.69
C MET A 32 2.87 -10.88 -0.36
N HIS A 33 2.54 -11.72 -1.34
CA HIS A 33 1.72 -12.93 -1.16
C HIS A 33 0.37 -12.67 -0.49
N ARG A 34 -0.26 -11.54 -0.84
CA ARG A 34 -1.59 -11.14 -0.34
C ARG A 34 -2.65 -11.13 -1.44
N LEU A 35 -2.40 -10.34 -2.48
CA LEU A 35 -3.21 -10.26 -3.70
C LEU A 35 -2.29 -10.05 -4.88
N GLY A 36 -2.66 -10.57 -6.04
CA GLY A 36 -1.91 -10.42 -7.28
C GLY A 36 -1.69 -11.75 -7.98
N VAL A 37 -1.49 -11.69 -9.28
CA VAL A 37 -1.11 -12.83 -10.09
C VAL A 37 0.38 -13.10 -9.87
N ARG A 38 0.74 -14.35 -9.60
CA ARG A 38 2.15 -14.73 -9.40
C ARG A 38 2.90 -14.72 -10.74
N PRO A 39 4.24 -14.56 -10.73
CA PRO A 39 5.03 -14.40 -11.96
C PRO A 39 4.86 -15.54 -12.97
N GLU A 40 4.75 -16.77 -12.47
CA GLU A 40 4.58 -18.00 -13.26
C GLU A 40 3.28 -18.00 -14.12
N GLN A 41 2.25 -17.26 -13.70
CA GLN A 41 0.96 -17.17 -14.39
C GLN A 41 0.74 -15.80 -15.07
N ALA A 42 1.64 -14.84 -14.82
CA ALA A 42 1.40 -13.44 -15.14
C ALA A 42 1.33 -13.15 -16.65
N GLU A 43 2.19 -13.78 -17.47
CA GLU A 43 2.17 -13.53 -18.92
C GLU A 43 0.86 -14.01 -19.58
N ALA A 44 0.39 -15.21 -19.23
CA ALA A 44 -0.87 -15.73 -19.75
C ALA A 44 -2.07 -14.86 -19.32
N PHE A 45 -2.08 -14.44 -18.06
CA PHE A 45 -3.10 -13.56 -17.50
C PHE A 45 -3.12 -12.18 -18.17
N TYR A 46 -1.93 -11.58 -18.36
CA TYR A 46 -1.77 -10.30 -19.06
C TYR A 46 -2.24 -10.40 -20.50
N HIS A 47 -1.86 -11.48 -21.20
CA HIS A 47 -2.27 -11.70 -22.58
C HIS A 47 -3.81 -11.71 -22.71
N ARG A 48 -4.50 -12.46 -21.85
CA ARG A 48 -5.99 -12.46 -21.80
C ARG A 48 -6.58 -11.07 -21.58
N LEU A 49 -6.03 -10.29 -20.64
CA LEU A 49 -6.45 -8.89 -20.44
C LEU A 49 -6.23 -8.01 -21.68
N THR A 50 -5.17 -8.23 -22.46
CA THR A 50 -4.94 -7.47 -23.71
C THR A 50 -5.90 -7.85 -24.85
N GLN A 51 -6.42 -9.08 -24.83
CA GLN A 51 -7.42 -9.54 -25.81
C GLN A 51 -8.86 -9.21 -25.41
N CYS A 52 -9.11 -8.85 -24.14
CA CYS A 52 -10.45 -8.58 -23.65
C CYS A 52 -10.98 -7.24 -24.18
N LYS A 53 -12.05 -7.30 -25.01
CA LYS A 53 -12.68 -6.12 -25.63
C LYS A 53 -13.26 -5.12 -24.62
N TYR A 54 -13.55 -5.55 -23.39
CA TYR A 54 -14.07 -4.69 -22.33
C TYR A 54 -12.97 -4.08 -21.47
N VAL A 55 -11.71 -4.33 -21.80
CA VAL A 55 -10.56 -3.69 -21.17
C VAL A 55 -10.04 -2.60 -22.09
N ARG A 56 -10.04 -1.36 -21.58
CA ARG A 56 -9.45 -0.22 -22.28
C ARG A 56 -7.93 -0.39 -22.30
N GLN A 57 -7.37 -0.50 -23.49
CA GLN A 57 -5.94 -0.68 -23.70
C GLN A 57 -5.17 0.65 -23.57
N PRO A 58 -3.90 0.63 -23.14
CA PRO A 58 -3.14 -0.55 -22.67
C PRO A 58 -3.53 -1.00 -21.26
N VAL A 59 -3.30 -2.28 -20.95
CA VAL A 59 -3.40 -2.83 -19.58
C VAL A 59 -2.28 -2.25 -18.71
N ASN A 60 -2.63 -1.54 -17.64
CA ASN A 60 -1.65 -0.99 -16.70
C ASN A 60 -1.21 -2.06 -15.69
N ILE A 61 -0.09 -1.84 -15.01
CA ILE A 61 0.54 -2.84 -14.13
C ILE A 61 0.77 -2.23 -12.74
N VAL A 62 0.20 -2.85 -11.72
CA VAL A 62 0.34 -2.43 -10.32
C VAL A 62 0.94 -3.54 -9.46
N SER A 63 1.86 -3.19 -8.57
CA SER A 63 2.27 -4.06 -7.47
C SER A 63 2.38 -3.26 -6.17
N HIS A 64 2.78 -3.89 -5.08
CA HIS A 64 2.93 -3.23 -3.80
C HIS A 64 4.05 -3.85 -2.98
N PHE A 65 4.91 -3.00 -2.41
CA PHE A 65 5.96 -3.46 -1.52
C PHE A 65 5.41 -4.02 -0.23
N ALA A 66 6.05 -5.08 0.26
CA ALA A 66 5.77 -5.68 1.55
C ALA A 66 6.59 -5.03 2.68
N ARG A 67 7.82 -4.61 2.38
CA ARG A 67 8.86 -4.21 3.36
C ARG A 67 9.66 -3.00 2.89
N ALA A 68 8.99 -1.99 2.32
CA ALA A 68 9.64 -0.78 1.79
C ALA A 68 10.30 0.07 2.89
N ASP A 69 9.86 -0.09 4.12
CA ASP A 69 10.32 0.53 5.35
C ASP A 69 11.60 -0.10 5.93
N GLU A 70 12.05 -1.23 5.37
CA GLU A 70 13.24 -1.96 5.83
C GLU A 70 14.37 -1.93 4.77
N PRO A 71 15.08 -0.80 4.58
CA PRO A 71 16.07 -0.63 3.49
C PRO A 71 17.28 -1.55 3.56
N LYS A 72 17.47 -2.29 4.66
CA LYS A 72 18.61 -3.20 4.85
C LYS A 72 18.30 -4.66 4.51
N CYS A 73 17.04 -5.03 4.29
CA CYS A 73 16.64 -6.45 4.17
C CYS A 73 16.72 -7.03 2.74
N GLY A 74 16.88 -6.19 1.72
CA GLY A 74 16.96 -6.63 0.31
C GLY A 74 15.63 -7.09 -0.31
N ALA A 75 14.50 -6.96 0.40
CA ALA A 75 13.20 -7.41 -0.10
C ALA A 75 12.67 -6.51 -1.21
N THR A 76 12.79 -5.18 -1.05
CA THR A 76 12.28 -4.19 -2.01
C THR A 76 12.97 -4.30 -3.36
N GLU A 77 14.28 -4.54 -3.37
CA GLU A 77 15.08 -4.74 -4.58
C GLU A 77 14.66 -6.02 -5.31
N LYS A 78 14.38 -7.11 -4.59
CA LYS A 78 13.83 -8.35 -5.18
C LYS A 78 12.45 -8.11 -5.80
N GLN A 79 11.57 -7.38 -5.10
CA GLN A 79 10.26 -7.02 -5.65
C GLN A 79 10.39 -6.15 -6.91
N LEU A 80 11.30 -5.17 -6.91
CA LEU A 80 11.60 -4.33 -8.07
C LEU A 80 12.14 -5.12 -9.25
N ALA A 81 13.03 -6.09 -9.02
CA ALA A 81 13.56 -6.95 -10.07
C ALA A 81 12.43 -7.72 -10.78
N ILE A 82 11.57 -8.41 -10.01
CA ILE A 82 10.42 -9.14 -10.56
C ILE A 82 9.47 -8.19 -11.32
N PHE A 83 9.20 -7.02 -10.73
CA PHE A 83 8.32 -6.02 -11.34
C PHE A 83 8.85 -5.50 -12.68
N ASN A 84 10.13 -5.13 -12.73
CA ASN A 84 10.78 -4.62 -13.94
C ASN A 84 10.84 -5.67 -15.04
N THR A 85 11.23 -6.90 -14.70
CA THR A 85 11.25 -8.03 -15.66
C THR A 85 9.87 -8.24 -16.26
N PHE A 86 8.82 -8.26 -15.45
CA PHE A 86 7.46 -8.42 -15.98
C PHE A 86 7.02 -7.22 -16.82
N CYS A 87 7.39 -5.98 -16.46
CA CYS A 87 6.98 -4.79 -17.19
C CYS A 87 7.74 -4.57 -18.51
N GLU A 88 8.83 -5.29 -18.75
CA GLU A 88 9.68 -5.10 -19.93
C GLU A 88 8.89 -5.28 -21.23
N GLY A 89 8.98 -4.29 -22.12
CA GLY A 89 8.27 -4.27 -23.41
C GLY A 89 6.76 -4.06 -23.34
N LYS A 90 6.16 -3.86 -22.17
CA LYS A 90 4.71 -3.65 -22.02
C LYS A 90 4.34 -2.16 -22.06
N PRO A 91 3.28 -1.75 -22.79
CA PRO A 91 2.96 -0.34 -23.02
C PRO A 91 2.16 0.34 -21.90
N GLY A 92 1.68 -0.42 -20.90
CA GLY A 92 0.86 0.09 -19.81
C GLY A 92 1.63 0.94 -18.80
N GLN A 93 0.92 1.78 -18.07
CA GLN A 93 1.52 2.54 -16.97
C GLN A 93 1.85 1.62 -15.80
N ARG A 94 2.88 1.98 -15.03
CA ARG A 94 3.45 1.18 -13.95
C ARG A 94 3.33 1.90 -12.62
N SER A 95 2.95 1.15 -11.58
CA SER A 95 2.83 1.69 -10.23
C SER A 95 3.19 0.66 -9.16
N ILE A 96 4.19 0.95 -8.33
CA ILE A 96 4.55 0.09 -7.17
C ILE A 96 4.68 0.86 -5.86
N ALA A 97 5.16 2.11 -5.91
CA ALA A 97 5.47 2.93 -4.75
C ALA A 97 4.21 3.43 -4.03
N ALA A 98 4.08 3.07 -2.75
CA ALA A 98 3.26 3.80 -1.79
C ALA A 98 4.17 4.71 -0.93
N SER A 99 3.73 5.17 0.24
CA SER A 99 4.48 6.11 1.10
C SER A 99 5.97 5.75 1.28
N GLY A 100 6.30 4.53 1.73
CA GLY A 100 7.70 4.13 1.93
C GLY A 100 8.50 4.08 0.62
N GLY A 101 7.88 3.61 -0.47
CA GLY A 101 8.47 3.61 -1.81
C GLY A 101 8.78 5.02 -2.32
N ILE A 102 7.86 5.96 -2.09
CA ILE A 102 8.02 7.36 -2.50
C ILE A 102 9.22 8.00 -1.80
N LEU A 103 9.31 7.81 -0.48
CA LEU A 103 10.32 8.48 0.35
C LEU A 103 11.71 7.88 0.21
N LEU A 104 11.82 6.55 0.14
CA LEU A 104 13.11 5.85 0.25
C LEU A 104 13.61 5.26 -1.07
N TRP A 105 12.74 5.08 -2.07
CA TRP A 105 13.05 4.30 -3.27
C TRP A 105 12.72 5.07 -4.55
N PRO A 106 13.51 6.09 -4.93
CA PRO A 106 13.23 6.94 -6.10
C PRO A 106 13.12 6.16 -7.42
N GLN A 107 13.87 5.07 -7.57
CA GLN A 107 13.78 4.16 -8.72
C GLN A 107 12.42 3.43 -8.83
N SER A 108 11.58 3.49 -7.79
CA SER A 108 10.26 2.85 -7.75
C SER A 108 9.10 3.78 -8.12
N HIS A 109 9.39 5.06 -8.42
CA HIS A 109 8.35 6.06 -8.67
C HIS A 109 7.50 5.75 -9.91
N PHE A 110 8.15 5.28 -10.98
CA PHE A 110 7.52 4.95 -12.27
C PHE A 110 6.52 6.01 -12.74
N ASP A 111 5.39 5.60 -13.32
CA ASP A 111 4.41 6.48 -13.93
C ASP A 111 3.40 7.02 -12.90
N TRP A 112 3.09 6.21 -11.88
CA TRP A 112 2.18 6.57 -10.79
C TRP A 112 2.70 6.13 -9.43
N VAL A 113 2.72 7.07 -8.50
CA VAL A 113 2.92 6.82 -7.06
C VAL A 113 1.60 6.85 -6.30
N ARG A 114 1.54 6.22 -5.12
CA ARG A 114 0.31 6.03 -4.33
C ARG A 114 0.49 6.45 -2.87
N PRO A 115 0.66 7.75 -2.56
CA PRO A 115 0.86 8.21 -1.19
C PRO A 115 -0.38 7.90 -0.34
N GLY A 116 -0.15 7.22 0.78
CA GLY A 116 -1.19 6.89 1.76
C GLY A 116 -0.92 7.65 3.05
N ILE A 117 -0.32 6.98 4.04
CA ILE A 117 -0.06 7.55 5.37
C ILE A 117 0.74 8.88 5.34
N ILE A 118 1.69 9.03 4.41
CA ILE A 118 2.51 10.26 4.32
C ILE A 118 1.72 11.47 3.83
N LEU A 119 0.64 11.26 3.07
CA LEU A 119 -0.26 12.34 2.65
C LEU A 119 -0.91 13.03 3.85
N TYR A 120 -1.04 12.32 4.98
CA TYR A 120 -1.60 12.83 6.22
C TYR A 120 -0.55 13.36 7.19
N GLY A 121 0.70 13.50 6.74
CA GLY A 121 1.81 13.96 7.58
C GLY A 121 2.25 12.96 8.64
N VAL A 122 2.10 11.67 8.38
CA VAL A 122 2.53 10.59 9.28
C VAL A 122 3.56 9.71 8.57
N SER A 123 4.67 9.43 9.25
CA SER A 123 5.73 8.58 8.70
C SER A 123 5.24 7.15 8.46
N PRO A 124 5.63 6.50 7.35
CA PRO A 124 5.40 5.07 7.13
C PRO A 124 6.43 4.16 7.82
N LEU A 125 7.39 4.69 8.59
CA LEU A 125 8.52 3.95 9.13
C LEU A 125 8.39 3.70 10.64
N GLU A 126 8.86 2.55 11.12
CA GLU A 126 8.93 2.19 12.54
C GLU A 126 10.27 2.57 13.21
N ASP A 127 10.87 3.69 12.81
CA ASP A 127 12.20 4.16 13.27
C ASP A 127 12.12 5.44 14.14
N ARG A 128 10.90 5.80 14.58
CA ARG A 128 10.55 7.04 15.31
C ARG A 128 10.54 8.30 14.45
N SER A 129 10.74 8.21 13.14
CA SER A 129 10.50 9.35 12.24
C SER A 129 9.03 9.77 12.25
N THR A 130 8.79 11.03 11.92
CA THR A 130 7.48 11.66 11.80
C THR A 130 7.27 12.17 10.38
N GLY A 131 6.07 12.68 10.05
CA GLY A 131 5.88 13.34 8.76
C GLY A 131 6.79 14.56 8.57
N ALA A 132 7.16 15.24 9.66
CA ALA A 132 7.98 16.45 9.61
C ALA A 132 9.41 16.17 9.16
N ASP A 133 9.96 14.98 9.44
CA ASP A 133 11.27 14.52 8.94
C ASP A 133 11.32 14.49 7.40
N PHE A 134 10.16 14.38 6.76
CA PHE A 134 9.98 14.40 5.30
C PHE A 134 9.30 15.69 4.80
N GLY A 135 9.24 16.74 5.62
CA GLY A 135 8.62 18.02 5.27
C GLY A 135 7.09 17.99 5.14
N CYS A 136 6.43 16.92 5.60
CA CYS A 136 4.97 16.80 5.58
C CYS A 136 4.37 17.26 6.92
N GLN A 137 3.21 17.91 6.86
CA GLN A 137 2.53 18.46 8.05
C GLN A 137 1.42 17.52 8.54
N PRO A 138 1.29 17.28 9.86
CA PRO A 138 0.25 16.40 10.39
C PRO A 138 -1.14 16.97 10.10
N VAL A 139 -2.03 16.14 9.55
CA VAL A 139 -3.39 16.57 9.17
C VAL A 139 -4.41 16.37 10.29
N MET A 140 -4.26 15.30 11.08
CA MET A 140 -5.21 14.96 12.14
C MET A 140 -4.78 15.54 13.49
N SER A 141 -5.72 16.15 14.21
CA SER A 141 -5.60 16.49 15.63
C SER A 141 -6.72 15.81 16.42
N LEU A 142 -6.37 14.93 17.36
CA LEU A 142 -7.32 14.35 18.31
C LEU A 142 -7.33 15.18 19.59
N THR A 143 -8.45 15.82 19.92
CA THR A 143 -8.59 16.74 21.06
C THR A 143 -9.71 16.32 22.01
N SER A 144 -9.63 16.75 23.26
CA SER A 144 -10.64 16.48 24.30
C SER A 144 -10.56 17.56 25.39
N SER A 145 -11.29 17.38 26.50
CA SER A 145 -11.27 18.27 27.67
C SER A 145 -11.30 17.46 28.96
N LEU A 146 -10.65 17.98 30.00
CA LEU A 146 -10.75 17.40 31.34
C LEU A 146 -12.20 17.49 31.83
N ILE A 147 -12.76 16.37 32.27
CA ILE A 147 -14.12 16.32 32.82
C ILE A 147 -14.16 16.36 34.35
N ALA A 148 -13.02 16.08 35.00
CA ALA A 148 -12.87 16.13 36.45
C ALA A 148 -11.40 16.21 36.85
N VAL A 149 -11.15 16.82 38.01
CA VAL A 149 -9.88 16.74 38.75
C VAL A 149 -10.21 16.15 40.11
N ARG A 150 -9.52 15.09 40.52
CA ARG A 150 -9.80 14.34 41.75
C ARG A 150 -8.52 14.08 42.51
N GLU A 151 -8.55 14.27 43.82
CA GLU A 151 -7.49 13.84 44.73
C GLU A 151 -7.36 12.31 44.70
N HIS A 152 -6.13 11.82 44.87
CA HIS A 152 -5.78 10.40 44.89
C HIS A 152 -4.62 10.18 45.87
N LYS A 153 -4.40 8.96 46.39
CA LYS A 153 -3.30 8.70 47.34
C LYS A 153 -2.25 7.75 46.81
N ALA A 154 -1.06 7.81 47.40
CA ALA A 154 -0.03 6.79 47.23
C ALA A 154 -0.57 5.41 47.66
N GLY A 155 -0.32 4.39 46.84
CA GLY A 155 -0.78 3.02 47.05
C GLY A 155 -2.19 2.72 46.52
N GLU A 156 -2.96 3.72 46.08
CA GLU A 156 -4.29 3.49 45.52
C GLU A 156 -4.23 3.18 44.01
N PRO A 157 -4.95 2.15 43.50
CA PRO A 157 -5.01 1.83 42.09
C PRO A 157 -5.96 2.74 41.29
N VAL A 158 -5.80 2.80 39.97
CA VAL A 158 -6.72 3.49 39.04
C VAL A 158 -7.27 2.53 37.99
N GLY A 159 -8.57 2.66 37.72
CA GLY A 159 -9.26 1.95 36.64
C GLY A 159 -9.64 0.50 36.96
N TYR A 160 -10.25 -0.16 35.99
CA TYR A 160 -10.66 -1.55 36.12
C TYR A 160 -9.44 -2.48 36.18
N GLY A 161 -9.46 -3.45 37.09
CA GLY A 161 -8.34 -4.39 37.29
C GLY A 161 -7.12 -3.81 38.00
N GLY A 162 -7.08 -2.50 38.27
CA GLY A 162 -6.06 -1.86 39.11
C GLY A 162 -4.61 -2.04 38.62
N THR A 163 -4.39 -2.00 37.30
CA THR A 163 -3.08 -2.28 36.69
C THR A 163 -2.03 -1.18 36.91
N TRP A 164 -2.48 0.03 37.25
CA TRP A 164 -1.62 1.14 37.66
C TRP A 164 -1.90 1.49 39.13
N VAL A 165 -0.84 1.70 39.90
CA VAL A 165 -0.88 2.10 41.31
C VAL A 165 -0.04 3.37 41.48
N SER A 166 -0.58 4.38 42.17
CA SER A 166 0.17 5.61 42.40
C SER A 166 1.31 5.39 43.38
N GLU A 167 2.51 5.84 43.04
CA GLU A 167 3.65 5.93 43.98
C GLU A 167 3.66 7.23 44.78
N ARG A 168 2.77 8.18 44.44
CA ARG A 168 2.79 9.55 44.96
C ARG A 168 1.43 9.96 45.51
N PHE A 169 1.46 10.90 46.45
CA PHE A 169 0.29 11.66 46.90
C PHE A 169 -0.16 12.63 45.81
#